data_AF-A0A855XYX2-F1
#
_entry.id   AF-A0A855XYX2-F1
#
_cell.length_a   1.000
_cell.length_b   1.000
_cell.length_c   1.000
_cell.angle_alpha   90.00
_cell.angle_beta   90.00
_cell.angle_gamma   90.00
#
_symmetry.space_group_name_H-M   'P 1'
#
loop_
_entity.id
_entity.type
_entity.pdbx_description
1 polymer ?
#
loop_
_entity_poly.entity_id
_entity_poly.type
_entity_poly.pdbx_seq_one_letter_code
_entity_poly.pdbx_strand_id
1 'polypeptide(L)' 'MNIDHRIAAGLLLKEVPKKHMKEIHFQANGKSIFLSSITEEKLVSEDKFDMFQHWIEETVINLPSYETLLEVLEAEGNIV' A
#
# COMPACT_ATOMS: atom_id res chain seq x y z
N MET A 1 16.48 -6.04 3.00
CA MET A 1 15.17 -6.34 3.58
C MET A 1 14.48 -7.36 2.67
N ASN A 2 14.17 -8.57 3.15
CA ASN A 2 13.54 -9.60 2.33
C ASN A 2 12.02 -9.53 2.54
N ILE A 3 11.34 -8.79 1.67
CA ILE A 3 9.87 -8.82 1.60
C ILE A 3 9.46 -10.17 1.01
N ASP A 4 8.41 -10.76 1.57
CA ASP A 4 7.80 -11.94 0.98
C ASP A 4 7.31 -11.62 -0.43
N HIS A 5 7.80 -12.36 -1.42
CA HIS A 5 7.44 -12.18 -2.83
C HIS A 5 5.91 -12.25 -3.06
N ARG A 6 5.17 -12.98 -2.23
CA ARG A 6 3.71 -13.08 -2.26
C ARG A 6 3.04 -11.77 -1.83
N ILE A 7 3.61 -11.10 -0.83
CA ILE A 7 3.17 -9.77 -0.41
C ILE A 7 3.47 -8.78 -1.54
N ALA A 8 4.70 -8.77 -2.05
CA ALA A 8 5.11 -7.86 -3.12
C ALA A 8 4.22 -7.99 -4.37
N ALA A 9 3.87 -9.22 -4.77
CA ALA A 9 2.98 -9.48 -5.90
C ALA A 9 1.55 -8.98 -5.69
N GLY A 10 1.10 -8.86 -4.44
CA GLY A 10 -0.23 -8.36 -4.08
C GLY A 10 -0.28 -6.86 -3.81
N LEU A 11 0.86 -6.16 -3.72
CA LEU A 11 0.88 -4.72 -3.46
C LEU A 11 0.50 -3.95 -4.73
N LEU A 12 -0.44 -3.01 -4.57
CA LEU A 12 -0.92 -2.16 -5.64
C LEU A 12 -0.87 -0.70 -5.23
N LEU A 13 -0.29 0.11 -6.10
CA LEU A 13 -0.34 1.55 -6.00
C LEU A 13 -1.52 2.06 -6.81
N LYS A 14 -2.44 2.76 -6.14
CA LYS A 14 -3.64 3.34 -6.74
C LYS A 14 -3.59 4.85 -6.67
N GLU A 15 -3.88 5.52 -7.78
CA GLU A 15 -4.09 6.96 -7.78
C GLU A 15 -5.54 7.29 -7.46
N VAL A 16 -5.77 8.31 -6.64
CA VAL A 16 -7.09 8.84 -6.32
C VAL A 16 -7.12 10.32 -6.69
N PRO A 17 -7.31 10.64 -7.99
CA PRO A 17 -7.18 12.01 -8.50
C PRO A 17 -8.14 13.00 -7.83
N LYS A 18 -9.36 12.55 -7.53
CA LYS A 18 -10.39 13.38 -6.87
C LYS A 18 -9.96 13.88 -5.48
N LYS A 19 -9.00 13.21 -4.85
CA LYS A 19 -8.49 13.56 -3.52
C LYS A 19 -7.00 13.93 -3.54
N HIS A 20 -6.40 14.08 -4.72
CA HIS A 20 -4.97 14.41 -4.89
C HIS A 20 -4.06 13.52 -4.01
N MET A 21 -4.28 12.21 -4.04
CA MET A 21 -3.53 11.26 -3.22
C MET A 21 -3.20 9.99 -4.00
N LYS A 22 -2.17 9.30 -3.52
CA LYS A 22 -1.84 7.92 -3.88
C LYS A 22 -2.10 7.02 -2.69
N GLU A 23 -2.59 5.82 -2.94
CA GLU A 23 -2.90 4.81 -1.93
C GLU A 23 -2.13 3.53 -2.23
N ILE A 24 -1.66 2.83 -1.20
CA ILE A 24 -1.15 1.46 -1.28
C ILE A 24 -2.25 0.54 -0.78
N HIS A 25 -2.54 -0.48 -1.57
CA HIS A 25 -3.48 -1.55 -1.26
C HIS A 25 -2.77 -2.89 -1.33
N PHE A 26 -3.26 -3.86 -0.57
CA PHE A 26 -2.94 -5.26 -0.76
C PHE A 26 -4.14 -5.97 -1.38
N GLN A 27 -3.94 -6.61 -2.53
CA GLN A 27 -4.96 -7.34 -3.27
C GLN A 27 -4.60 -8.82 -3.40
N ALA A 28 -5.54 -9.69 -3.06
CA ALA A 28 -5.50 -11.12 -3.35
C ALA A 28 -6.92 -11.67 -3.46
N ASN A 29 -7.12 -12.78 -4.17
CA ASN A 29 -8.40 -13.50 -4.22
C ASN A 29 -9.62 -12.63 -4.56
N GLY A 30 -9.46 -11.62 -5.43
CA GLY A 30 -10.53 -10.70 -5.84
C GLY A 30 -10.97 -9.68 -4.78
N LYS A 31 -10.25 -9.59 -3.66
CA LYS A 31 -10.47 -8.60 -2.60
C LYS A 31 -9.25 -7.68 -2.46
N SER A 32 -9.46 -6.48 -1.93
CA SER A 32 -8.39 -5.54 -1.56
C SER A 32 -8.60 -4.95 -0.18
N ILE A 33 -7.50 -4.72 0.54
CA ILE A 33 -7.46 -3.89 1.75
C ILE A 33 -6.58 -2.67 1.53
N PHE A 34 -7.00 -1.54 2.09
CA PHE A 34 -6.21 -0.32 2.16
C PHE A 34 -5.10 -0.47 3.18
N LEU A 35 -3.89 -0.02 2.85
CA LEU A 35 -2.73 -0.06 3.75
C LEU A 35 -2.30 1.34 4.18
N SER A 36 -2.10 2.25 3.22
CA SER A 36 -1.54 3.59 3.48
C SER A 36 -1.88 4.55 2.35
N SER A 37 -1.85 5.86 2.63
CA SER A 37 -2.05 6.93 1.64
C SER A 37 -1.08 8.08 1.83
N ILE A 38 -0.69 8.72 0.73
CA ILE A 38 0.07 9.97 0.75
C ILE A 38 -0.58 11.00 -0.18
N THR A 39 -0.64 12.26 0.25
CA THR A 39 -1.15 13.36 -0.57
C THR A 39 -0.07 13.88 -1.52
N GLU A 40 -0.47 14.41 -2.67
CA GLU A 40 0.44 15.05 -3.62
C GLU A 40 1.16 16.24 -2.98
N GLU A 41 0.53 16.97 -2.07
CA GLU A 41 1.14 18.07 -1.32
C GLU A 41 2.36 17.61 -0.50
N LYS A 42 2.22 16.49 0.24
CA LYS A 42 3.34 15.90 1.00
C LYS A 42 4.45 15.40 0.09
N LEU A 43 4.10 14.86 -1.08
CA LEU A 43 5.10 14.47 -2.06
C LEU A 43 5.87 15.70 -2.57
N VAL A 44 5.21 16.84 -2.78
CA VAL A 44 5.83 18.05 -3.37
C VAL A 44 6.65 18.87 -2.37
N SER A 45 6.37 18.77 -1.07
CA SER A 45 7.04 19.60 -0.04
C SER A 45 8.49 19.21 0.25
N GLU A 46 8.87 17.98 -0.06
CA GLU A 46 10.23 17.45 0.04
C GLU A 46 10.71 17.03 -1.35
N ASP A 47 11.96 16.58 -1.51
CA ASP A 47 12.38 16.00 -2.79
C ASP A 47 11.41 14.84 -3.13
N LYS A 48 10.60 15.04 -4.19
CA LYS A 48 9.43 14.21 -4.49
C LYS A 48 9.74 12.73 -4.53
N PHE A 49 10.94 12.41 -5.00
CA PHE A 49 11.39 11.04 -5.14
C PHE A 49 11.74 10.42 -3.78
N ASP A 50 12.46 11.14 -2.94
CA ASP A 50 12.91 10.67 -1.62
C ASP A 50 11.72 10.42 -0.69
N MET A 51 10.76 11.36 -0.64
CA MET A 51 9.56 11.21 0.19
C MET A 51 8.68 10.06 -0.30
N PHE A 52 8.56 9.89 -1.61
CA PHE A 52 7.80 8.77 -2.18
C PHE A 52 8.44 7.43 -1.84
N GLN A 53 9.76 7.31 -2.00
CA GLN A 53 10.49 6.09 -1.66
C GLN A 53 10.39 5.80 -0.16
N HIS A 54 10.60 6.81 0.68
CA HIS A 54 10.50 6.68 2.13
C HIS A 54 9.12 6.20 2.58
N TRP A 55 8.05 6.79 2.04
CA TRP A 55 6.68 6.37 2.33
C TRP A 55 6.40 4.90 1.96
N ILE A 56 6.91 4.44 0.81
CA ILE A 56 6.80 3.02 0.41
C ILE A 56 7.59 2.14 1.39
N GLU A 57 8.84 2.51 1.70
CA GLU A 57 9.69 1.75 2.62
C GLU A 57 9.04 1.63 4.00
N GLU A 58 8.55 2.73 4.57
CA GLU A 58 7.84 2.73 5.85
C GLU A 58 6.58 1.86 5.80
N THR A 59 5.79 1.97 4.72
CA THR A 59 4.59 1.15 4.56
C THR A 59 4.96 -0.33 4.56
N VAL A 60 6.00 -0.70 3.82
CA VAL A 60 6.39 -2.09 3.61
C VAL A 60 7.13 -2.70 4.81
N ILE A 61 7.91 -1.91 5.55
CA ILE A 61 8.58 -2.34 6.80
C ILE A 61 7.56 -2.72 7.87
N ASN A 62 6.43 -2.03 7.88
CA ASN A 62 5.39 -2.24 8.88
C ASN A 62 4.31 -3.24 8.43
N LEU A 63 4.49 -3.92 7.29
CA LEU A 63 3.52 -4.91 6.85
C LEU A 63 3.53 -6.15 7.77
N PRO A 64 2.35 -6.66 8.16
CA PRO A 64 2.22 -7.98 8.75
C PRO A 64 2.71 -9.09 7.82
N SER A 65 2.77 -10.33 8.33
CA SER A 65 3.04 -11.49 7.48
C SER A 65 1.97 -11.67 6.41
N TYR A 66 2.30 -12.43 5.37
CA TYR A 66 1.37 -12.73 4.28
C TYR A 66 0.10 -13.41 4.80
N GLU A 67 0.27 -14.33 5.75
CA GLU A 67 -0.83 -15.08 6.35
C GLU A 67 -1.79 -14.14 7.11
N THR A 68 -1.27 -13.20 7.90
CA THR A 68 -2.08 -12.20 8.58
C THR A 68 -2.77 -11.25 7.60
N LEU A 69 -2.09 -10.84 6.52
CA LEU A 69 -2.72 -10.02 5.48
C LEU A 69 -3.88 -10.75 4.80
N LEU A 70 -3.78 -12.07 4.57
CA LEU A 70 -4.88 -12.86 4.05
C LEU A 70 -6.05 -12.96 5.03
N GLU A 71 -5.80 -13.18 6.32
CA GLU A 71 -6.85 -13.22 7.35
C GLU A 71 -7.63 -11.89 7.40
N VAL A 72 -6.92 -10.76 7.41
CA VAL A 72 -7.54 -9.42 7.38
C VAL A 72 -8.30 -9.20 6.08
N LEU A 73 -7.73 -9.61 4.94
CA LEU A 73 -8.39 -9.50 3.64
C LEU A 73 -9.68 -10.33 3.56
N GLU A 74 -9.72 -11.52 4.18
CA GLU A 74 -10.92 -12.34 4.22
C GLU A 74 -12.01 -11.70 5.07
N ALA A 75 -11.64 -11.13 6.23
CA ALA A 75 -12.56 -10.51 7.18
C ALA A 75 -13.06 -9.12 6.73
N GLU A 76 -12.17 -8.28 6.23
CA GLU A 76 -12.40 -6.82 6.03
C GLU A 76 -12.17 -6.37 4.58
N GLY A 77 -11.71 -7.27 3.71
CA GLY A 77 -11.41 -6.94 2.32
C GLY A 77 -12.63 -6.52 1.51
N ASN A 78 -12.46 -5.43 0.77
CA ASN A 78 -13.47 -4.95 -0.18
C ASN A 78 -13.34 -5.72 -1.50
N ILE A 79 -14.47 -6.01 -2.15
CA ILE A 79 -14.48 -6.61 -3.50
C ILE A 79 -13.92 -5.59 -4.50
N VAL A 80 -12.99 -6.02 -5.34
CA VAL A 80 -12.32 -5.20 -6.35
C VAL A 80 -13.10 -5.14 -7.65
#